data_AF-A0A432H9Q5-F1
#
_entry.id   AF-A0A432H9Q5-F1
#
_cell.length_a   1.000
_cell.length_b   1.000
_cell.length_c   1.000
_cell.angle_alpha   90.00
_cell.angle_beta   90.00
_cell.angle_gamma   90.00
#
_symmetry.space_group_name_H-M   'P 1'
#
loop_
_entity.id
_entity.type
_entity.pdbx_description
1 polymer ?
#
loop_
_entity_poly.entity_id
_entity_poly.type
_entity_poly.pdbx_seq_one_letter_code
_entity_poly.pdbx_strand_id
1 'polypeptide(L)' 'MAHHKSALKRVRQTIKRTAQKRSQRADLRTVIKKFRLILDGENMDQVREAYSGVQKNIDKAVTKGIL' A
#
# COMPACT_ATOMS: atom_id res chain seq x y z
N MET A 1 7.71 17.64 -24.14
CA MET A 1 7.20 16.38 -24.73
C MET A 1 8.35 15.36 -24.74
N ALA A 2 8.09 14.05 -24.68
CA ALA A 2 9.19 13.08 -24.73
C ALA A 2 9.63 12.89 -26.19
N HIS A 3 10.78 13.46 -26.57
CA HIS A 3 11.23 13.49 -27.97
C HIS A 3 12.05 12.25 -28.37
N HIS A 4 12.59 11.49 -27.40
CA HIS A 4 13.33 10.25 -27.66
C HIS A 4 12.47 9.00 -27.47
N LYS A 5 12.71 7.97 -28.29
CA LYS A 5 12.02 6.66 -28.20
C LYS A 5 12.14 6.04 -26.80
N SER A 6 13.31 6.16 -26.16
CA SER A 6 13.57 5.70 -24.79
C SER A 6 12.71 6.45 -23.76
N ALA A 7 12.54 7.76 -23.92
CA ALA A 7 11.71 8.58 -23.06
C ALA A 7 10.22 8.21 -23.18
N LEU A 8 9.70 8.02 -24.40
CA LEU A 8 8.34 7.54 -24.64
C LEU A 8 8.10 6.15 -24.00
N LYS A 9 9.09 5.25 -24.06
CA LYS A 9 9.03 3.96 -23.35
C LYS A 9 8.94 4.15 -21.84
N ARG A 10 9.75 5.05 -21.25
CA ARG A 10 9.71 5.34 -19.82
C ARG A 10 8.35 5.88 -19.38
N VAL A 11 7.76 6.82 -20.13
CA VAL A 11 6.41 7.35 -19.84
C VAL A 11 5.38 6.23 -19.76
N ARG A 12 5.35 5.31 -20.74
CA ARG A 12 4.43 4.16 -20.72
C ARG A 12 4.63 3.24 -19.51
N GLN A 13 5.89 3.00 -19.13
CA GLN A 13 6.21 2.18 -17.95
C GLN A 13 5.80 2.86 -16.65
N THR A 14 6.03 4.17 -16.55
CA THR A 14 5.65 4.98 -15.38
C THR A 14 4.16 4.92 -15.15
N ILE A 15 3.32 5.09 -16.17
CA ILE A 15 1.86 5.02 -16.02
C ILE A 15 1.42 3.69 -15.38
N LYS A 16 1.94 2.56 -15.88
CA LYS A 16 1.62 1.23 -15.34
C LYS A 16 2.08 1.06 -13.89
N ARG A 17 3.33 1.44 -13.59
CA ARG A 17 3.91 1.33 -12.24
C ARG A 17 3.19 2.24 -11.24
N THR A 18 2.84 3.46 -11.66
CA THR A 18 2.11 4.42 -10.82
C THR A 18 0.72 3.91 -10.49
N ALA A 19 -0.01 3.33 -11.44
CA ALA A 19 -1.33 2.74 -11.19
C ALA A 19 -1.26 1.60 -10.16
N GLN A 20 -0.30 0.68 -10.31
CA GLN A 20 -0.09 -0.43 -9.36
C GLN A 20 0.29 0.05 -7.96
N LYS A 21 1.28 0.96 -7.85
CA LYS A 21 1.69 1.53 -6.56
C LYS A 21 0.57 2.32 -5.89
N ARG A 22 -0.26 3.02 -6.66
CA ARG A 22 -1.42 3.75 -6.14
C ARG A 22 -2.43 2.80 -5.49
N SER A 23 -2.78 1.70 -6.16
CA SER A 23 -3.70 0.69 -5.60
C SER A 23 -3.14 0.13 -4.29
N GLN A 24 -1.91 -0.36 -4.30
CA GLN A 24 -1.31 -1.01 -3.14
C GLN A 24 -1.18 -0.05 -1.93
N ARG A 25 -0.89 1.23 -2.18
CA ARG A 25 -0.87 2.25 -1.13
C ARG A 25 -2.27 2.54 -0.58
N ALA A 26 -3.30 2.55 -1.43
CA ALA A 26 -4.68 2.73 -0.99
C ALA A 26 -5.16 1.54 -0.16
N ASP A 27 -4.82 0.32 -0.56
CA ASP A 27 -5.14 -0.91 0.19
C ASP A 27 -4.50 -0.87 1.58
N LEU A 28 -3.22 -0.53 1.68
CA LEU A 28 -2.51 -0.38 2.95
C LEU A 28 -3.19 0.65 3.87
N ARG A 29 -3.51 1.83 3.34
CA ARG A 29 -4.21 2.88 4.10
C ARG A 29 -5.57 2.39 4.61
N THR A 30 -6.27 1.58 3.81
CA THR A 30 -7.57 1.01 4.18
C THR A 30 -7.44 0.00 5.31
N VAL A 31 -6.45 -0.89 5.23
CA VAL A 31 -6.15 -1.86 6.31
C VAL A 31 -5.82 -1.13 7.62
N ILE A 32 -4.98 -0.10 7.57
CA ILE A 32 -4.65 0.71 8.75
C ILE A 32 -5.88 1.42 9.31
N LYS A 33 -6.75 1.97 8.45
CA LYS A 33 -8.00 2.61 8.89
C LYS A 33 -8.92 1.62 9.60
N LYS A 34 -9.09 0.41 9.05
CA LYS A 34 -9.89 -0.65 9.68
C LYS A 34 -9.34 -1.04 11.05
N PHE A 35 -8.02 -1.18 11.16
CA PHE A 35 -7.37 -1.48 12.44
C PHE A 35 -7.59 -0.38 13.48
N ARG A 36 -7.53 0.90 13.08
CA ARG A 36 -7.85 2.03 13.98
C ARG A 36 -9.30 1.97 14.49
N LEU A 37 -10.26 1.64 13.63
CA LEU A 37 -11.66 1.48 14.07
C LEU A 37 -11.84 0.33 15.07
N ILE A 38 -11.08 -0.77 14.92
CA ILE A 38 -11.09 -1.88 15.88
C ILE A 38 -10.49 -1.45 17.22
N LEU A 39 -9.41 -0.66 17.19
CA LEU A 39 -8.80 -0.08 18.38
C LEU A 39 -9.77 0.84 19.15
N ASP A 40 -10.53 1.65 18.43
CA ASP A 40 -11.52 2.56 19.03
C ASP A 40 -12.69 1.79 19.70
N GLY A 41 -12.90 0.52 19.35
CA GLY A 41 -13.96 -0.33 19.91
C GLY A 41 -13.60 -1.08 21.19
N GLU A 42 -12.44 -0.80 21.80
CA GLU A 42 -11.94 -1.35 23.10
C GLU A 42 -11.85 -2.88 23.24
N ASN A 43 -12.07 -3.66 22.17
CA ASN A 43 -11.98 -5.12 22.17
C ASN A 43 -10.53 -5.61 22.00
N MET A 44 -9.83 -5.82 23.12
CA MET A 44 -8.39 -6.17 23.13
C MET A 44 -8.04 -7.50 22.46
N ASP A 45 -8.92 -8.50 22.49
CA ASP A 45 -8.66 -9.80 21.85
C ASP A 45 -8.69 -9.68 20.32
N GLN A 46 -9.67 -8.96 19.77
CA GLN A 46 -9.77 -8.71 18.33
C GLN A 46 -8.60 -7.86 17.81
N VAL A 47 -8.11 -6.92 18.61
CA VAL A 47 -6.93 -6.10 18.27
C VAL A 47 -5.68 -6.98 18.14
N ARG A 48 -5.46 -7.91 19.07
CA ARG A 48 -4.29 -8.80 19.07
C ARG A 48 -4.26 -9.71 17.85
N GLU A 49 -5.41 -10.28 17.49
CA GLU A 49 -5.51 -11.12 16.28
C GLU A 49 -5.26 -10.30 15.01
N ALA A 50 -5.92 -9.14 14.89
CA ALA A 50 -5.82 -8.29 13.70
C ALA A 50 -4.42 -7.68 13.50
N TYR A 51 -3.70 -7.40 14.59
CA TYR A 51 -2.39 -6.75 14.54
C TYR A 51 -1.37 -7.53 13.71
N SER A 52 -1.32 -8.85 13.85
CA SER A 52 -0.38 -9.71 13.11
C SER A 52 -0.51 -9.58 11.59
N GLY A 53 -1.75 -9.47 11.09
CA GLY A 53 -2.05 -9.28 9.68
C GLY A 53 -1.69 -7.88 9.18
N VAL A 54 -1.92 -6.85 10.01
CA VAL A 54 -1.58 -5.46 9.70
C VAL A 54 -0.07 -5.30 9.61
N GLN A 55 0.68 -5.82 10.59
CA GLN A 55 2.15 -5.79 10.61
C GLN A 55 2.73 -6.41 9.34
N LYS A 56 2.29 -7.63 8.99
CA LYS A 56 2.74 -8.33 7.78
C LYS A 56 2.49 -7.52 6.50
N ASN A 57 1.39 -6.78 6.43
CA ASN A 57 1.07 -5.94 5.28
C ASN A 57 1.98 -4.70 5.21
N ILE A 58 2.34 -4.12 6.35
CA ILE A 58 3.31 -3.00 6.43
C ILE A 58 4.68 -3.48 5.96
N ASP A 59 5.18 -4.60 6.50
CA ASP A 59 6.50 -5.14 6.14
C ASP A 59 6.58 -5.46 4.64
N LYS A 60 5.52 -6.06 4.07
CA LYS A 60 5.43 -6.30 2.63
C LYS A 60 5.46 -5.02 1.80
N ALA A 61 4.87 -3.94 2.29
CA ALA A 61 4.85 -2.66 1.57
C ALA A 61 6.23 -1.98 1.56
N VAL A 62 6.98 -2.11 2.66
CA VAL A 62 8.38 -1.65 2.76
C VAL A 62 9.27 -2.46 1.82
N THR A 63 9.20 -3.79 1.87
CA THR A 63 10.02 -4.66 0.99
C THR A 63 9.76 -4.41 -0.50
N LYS A 64 8.53 -4.01 -0.88
CA LYS A 64 8.16 -3.67 -2.26
C LYS A 64 8.50 -2.21 -2.66
N GLY A 65 9.04 -1.39 -1.74
CA GLY A 65 9.36 0.02 -1.98
C GLY A 65 8.13 0.87 -2.34
N ILE A 66 7.00 0.58 -1.68
CA ILE A 66 5.74 1.34 -1.82
C ILE A 66 5.66 2.42 -0.73
N LEU A 67 6.07 2.03 0.48
CA LEU A 67 6.54 2.86 1.59
C LEU A 67 8.06 2.97 1.47
#